data_AF-A0A2V8CZA7-F1
#
_entry.id   AF-A0A2V8CZA7-F1
#
_cell.length_a   1.000
_cell.length_b   1.000
_cell.length_c   1.000
_cell.angle_alpha   90.00
_cell.angle_beta   90.00
_cell.angle_gamma   90.00
#
_symmetry.space_group_name_H-M   'P 1'
#
loop_
_entity.id
_entity.type
_entity.pdbx_description
1 polymer ?
#
loop_
_entity_poly.entity_id
_entity_poly.type
_entity_poly.pdbx_seq_one_letter_code
_entity_poly.pdbx_strand_id
1 'polypeptide(L)'
;MWGAAPFQRLYQPAPRTLYSLSLMPEWYLAIPILAALSALGMLWRPLLFAAPLMAFATIAPVAQGWLSTRCVSFPSALPRPVAWLRRLVLRMLTALLHVVHPVARLCGRLQGDSCPRQRQVRPRFPMPGSVARWTERGDAPDARLRHVEQTLRGHGVPVRRGGDWDQWDLEVTCGTLGAARLIMAVEDHGSGNQFVRVRWWPTVSATTLVLAATTASLSLAAGFDGGRSAAAILGIAAAWVMVRACWQCSAAVGVIELAVSDQE
;
A
#
# COMPACT_ATOMS: atom_id res chain seq x y z
N MET A 1 18.34 6.33 12.38
CA MET A 1 18.29 5.25 13.38
C MET A 1 17.19 5.57 14.37
N TRP A 2 16.60 4.58 15.01
CA TRP A 2 15.78 4.79 16.20
C TRP A 2 16.58 5.65 17.20
N GLY A 3 15.99 6.75 17.67
CA GLY A 3 16.66 7.68 18.58
C GLY A 3 17.57 8.72 17.91
N ALA A 4 17.51 8.90 16.59
CA ALA A 4 18.34 9.89 15.87
C ALA A 4 17.87 11.35 15.99
N ALA A 5 16.76 11.64 16.69
CA ALA A 5 16.35 13.02 17.00
C ALA A 5 16.65 13.39 18.46
N PRO A 6 17.83 13.97 18.75
CA PRO A 6 18.11 14.54 20.06
C PRO A 6 17.27 15.79 20.37
N PHE A 7 16.69 16.44 19.33
CA PHE A 7 15.88 17.66 19.46
C PHE A 7 14.60 17.63 18.62
N GLN A 8 13.59 18.39 19.04
CA GLN A 8 12.26 18.46 18.40
C GLN A 8 12.31 19.26 17.08
N ARG A 9 11.83 18.69 15.97
CA ARG A 9 11.75 19.40 14.68
C ARG A 9 10.60 20.42 14.70
N LEU A 10 10.92 21.71 14.52
CA LEU A 10 9.98 22.84 14.54
C LEU A 10 9.10 22.97 13.28
N TYR A 11 9.45 22.30 12.18
CA TYR A 11 8.68 22.32 10.93
C TYR A 11 8.15 20.93 10.59
N GLN A 12 6.87 20.69 10.85
CA GLN A 12 6.11 19.60 10.26
C GLN A 12 5.06 20.18 9.31
N PRO A 13 4.89 19.63 8.09
CA PRO A 13 3.76 20.01 7.26
C PRO A 13 2.46 19.59 7.96
N ALA A 14 1.52 20.53 8.09
CA ALA A 14 0.24 20.30 8.75
C ALA A 14 -0.54 19.15 8.09
N PRO A 15 -1.14 18.23 8.87
CA PRO A 15 -1.94 17.14 8.33
C PRO A 15 -3.23 17.70 7.69
N ARG A 16 -3.28 17.74 6.36
CA ARG A 16 -4.48 18.10 5.58
C ARG A 16 -5.39 16.88 5.51
N THR A 17 -6.34 16.75 6.43
CA THR A 17 -6.97 15.46 6.79
C THR A 17 -8.24 15.05 6.05
N LEU A 18 -8.99 15.96 5.39
CA LEU A 18 -10.28 15.58 4.76
C LEU A 18 -10.40 15.92 3.27
N TYR A 19 -9.93 17.09 2.85
CA TYR A 19 -10.01 17.50 1.44
C TYR A 19 -9.01 16.74 0.54
N SER A 20 -7.93 16.22 1.12
CA SER A 20 -6.94 15.40 0.43
C SER A 20 -7.47 14.00 0.10
N LEU A 21 -8.34 13.42 0.93
CA LEU A 21 -8.90 12.07 0.75
C LEU A 21 -9.71 11.94 -0.54
N SER A 22 -10.50 12.96 -0.90
CA SER A 22 -11.27 12.97 -2.15
C SER A 22 -10.40 13.08 -3.41
N LEU A 23 -9.14 13.48 -3.27
CA LEU A 23 -8.15 13.58 -4.35
C LEU A 23 -7.20 12.36 -4.38
N MET A 24 -7.32 11.45 -3.42
CA MET A 24 -6.49 10.24 -3.40
C MET A 24 -6.99 9.26 -4.46
N PRO A 25 -6.12 8.73 -5.34
CA PRO A 25 -6.48 7.76 -6.37
C PRO A 25 -7.16 6.50 -5.81
N GLU A 26 -6.98 6.25 -4.52
CA GLU A 26 -7.52 5.12 -3.77
C GLU A 26 -9.06 5.11 -3.69
N TRP A 27 -9.73 6.26 -3.86
CA TRP A 27 -11.21 6.32 -3.90
C TRP A 27 -11.80 5.50 -5.07
N TYR A 28 -11.06 5.39 -6.17
CA TYR A 28 -11.48 4.60 -7.33
C TYR A 28 -11.43 3.08 -7.07
N LEU A 29 -10.69 2.61 -6.05
CA LEU A 29 -10.74 1.20 -5.63
C LEU A 29 -12.04 0.84 -4.92
N ALA A 30 -12.70 1.81 -4.28
CA ALA A 30 -13.96 1.56 -3.57
C ALA A 30 -15.09 1.16 -4.53
N ILE A 31 -15.10 1.71 -5.76
CA ILE A 31 -16.15 1.47 -6.76
C ILE A 31 -16.26 -0.01 -7.17
N PRO A 32 -15.19 -0.70 -7.65
CA PRO A 32 -15.29 -2.11 -8.00
C PRO A 32 -15.56 -3.01 -6.80
N ILE A 33 -15.09 -2.66 -5.60
CA ILE A 33 -15.37 -3.40 -4.36
C ILE A 33 -16.86 -3.31 -4.01
N LEU A 34 -17.42 -2.11 -4.04
CA LEU A 34 -18.84 -1.87 -3.80
C LEU A 34 -19.72 -2.55 -4.86
N ALA A 35 -19.28 -2.59 -6.12
CA ALA A 35 -19.96 -3.32 -7.19
C ALA A 35 -19.98 -4.83 -6.95
N ALA A 36 -18.85 -5.42 -6.56
CA ALA A 36 -18.76 -6.84 -6.22
C ALA A 36 -19.64 -7.19 -5.01
N LEU A 37 -19.63 -6.34 -3.97
CA LEU A 37 -20.50 -6.50 -2.80
C LEU A 37 -21.98 -6.39 -3.16
N SER A 38 -22.35 -5.41 -4.01
CA SER A 38 -23.73 -5.27 -4.49
C SER A 38 -24.20 -6.48 -5.30
N ALA A 39 -23.34 -7.05 -6.15
CA ALA A 39 -23.66 -8.27 -6.89
C ALA A 39 -23.81 -9.48 -5.95
N LEU A 40 -22.96 -9.57 -4.93
CA LEU A 40 -23.08 -10.60 -3.88
C LEU A 40 -24.34 -10.41 -3.02
N GLY A 41 -24.90 -9.19 -2.98
CA GLY A 41 -26.22 -8.87 -2.45
C GLY A 41 -27.38 -9.64 -3.12
N MET A 42 -27.19 -10.12 -4.36
CA MET A 42 -28.15 -11.02 -5.01
C MET A 42 -28.20 -12.40 -4.34
N LEU A 43 -27.10 -12.84 -3.71
CA LEU A 43 -26.99 -14.11 -3.00
C LEU A 43 -27.33 -13.96 -1.50
N TRP A 44 -27.05 -12.80 -0.90
CA TRP A 44 -27.41 -12.49 0.49
C TRP A 44 -27.90 -11.03 0.60
N ARG A 45 -29.23 -10.87 0.74
CA ARG A 45 -29.96 -9.59 0.67
C ARG A 45 -29.38 -8.46 1.56
N PRO A 46 -28.85 -8.70 2.77
CA PRO A 46 -28.23 -7.64 3.58
C PRO A 46 -27.08 -6.91 2.88
N LEU A 47 -26.36 -7.52 1.94
CA LEU A 47 -25.31 -6.81 1.20
C LEU A 47 -25.84 -5.75 0.22
N LEU A 48 -27.15 -5.76 -0.10
CA LEU A 48 -27.75 -4.74 -0.96
C LEU A 48 -27.71 -3.33 -0.34
N PHE A 49 -27.49 -3.20 0.97
CA PHE A 49 -27.20 -1.91 1.59
C PHE A 49 -25.92 -1.24 1.05
N ALA A 50 -25.02 -1.99 0.40
CA ALA A 50 -23.85 -1.44 -0.29
C ALA A 50 -24.22 -0.73 -1.62
N ALA A 51 -25.38 -1.02 -2.22
CA ALA A 51 -25.81 -0.45 -3.50
C ALA A 51 -26.03 1.08 -3.45
N PRO A 52 -26.74 1.68 -2.47
CA PRO A 52 -26.84 3.14 -2.37
C PRO A 52 -25.48 3.81 -2.14
N LEU A 53 -24.58 3.15 -1.40
CA LEU A 53 -23.22 3.64 -1.17
C LEU A 53 -22.38 3.61 -2.46
N MET A 54 -22.54 2.58 -3.29
CA MET A 54 -21.95 2.50 -4.63
C MET A 54 -22.46 3.63 -5.54
N ALA A 55 -23.76 3.91 -5.53
CA ALA A 55 -24.35 4.99 -6.30
C ALA A 55 -23.75 6.35 -5.86
N PHE A 56 -23.61 6.58 -4.55
CA PHE A 56 -22.97 7.79 -4.04
C PHE A 56 -21.49 7.90 -4.44
N ALA A 57 -20.72 6.81 -4.31
CA ALA A 57 -19.30 6.75 -4.66
C ALA A 57 -19.02 6.98 -6.15
N THR A 58 -19.96 6.60 -7.03
CA THR A 58 -19.86 6.82 -8.48
C THR A 58 -20.36 8.21 -8.90
N ILE A 59 -21.39 8.74 -8.24
CA ILE A 59 -21.94 10.07 -8.55
C ILE A 59 -20.98 11.19 -8.14
N ALA A 60 -20.28 11.07 -7.01
CA ALA A 60 -19.40 12.15 -6.52
C ALA A 60 -18.26 12.53 -7.48
N PRO A 61 -17.47 11.60 -8.08
CA PRO A 61 -16.42 11.94 -9.06
C PRO A 61 -16.99 12.46 -10.38
N VAL A 62 -18.14 11.93 -10.83
CA VAL A 62 -18.82 12.38 -12.05
C VAL A 62 -19.34 13.80 -11.88
N ALA A 63 -19.96 14.10 -10.74
CA ALA A 63 -20.41 15.44 -10.38
C ALA A 63 -19.23 16.42 -10.28
N GLN A 64 -18.12 16.02 -9.67
CA GLN A 64 -16.92 16.84 -9.54
C GLN A 64 -16.27 17.11 -10.91
N GLY A 65 -16.18 16.10 -11.78
CA GLY A 65 -15.74 16.25 -13.17
C GLY A 65 -16.64 17.16 -14.00
N TRP A 66 -17.96 17.07 -13.80
CA TRP A 66 -18.96 17.92 -14.45
C TRP A 66 -18.90 19.39 -13.97
N LEU A 67 -18.77 19.61 -12.66
CA LEU A 67 -18.59 20.93 -12.05
C LEU A 67 -17.26 21.57 -12.50
N SER A 68 -16.18 20.79 -12.59
CA SER A 68 -14.87 21.27 -13.02
C SER A 68 -14.81 21.62 -14.52
N THR A 69 -15.66 21.03 -15.35
CA THR A 69 -15.74 21.32 -16.79
C THR A 69 -16.75 22.41 -17.15
N ARG A 70 -17.65 22.78 -16.22
CA ARG A 70 -18.63 23.88 -16.43
C ARG A 70 -17.98 25.24 -16.63
N CYS A 71 -16.83 25.49 -16.02
CA CYS A 71 -16.12 26.77 -16.10
C CYS A 71 -15.09 26.85 -17.25
N VAL A 72 -14.92 25.79 -18.05
CA VAL A 72 -13.95 25.78 -19.15
C VAL A 72 -14.58 26.39 -20.40
N SER A 73 -14.30 27.67 -20.62
CA SER A 73 -14.62 28.39 -21.84
C SER A 73 -13.60 28.04 -22.92
N PHE A 74 -13.98 27.19 -23.88
CA PHE A 74 -13.15 26.92 -25.06
C PHE A 74 -13.33 28.04 -26.09
N PRO A 75 -12.29 28.81 -26.43
CA PRO A 75 -12.36 29.77 -27.53
C PRO A 75 -12.52 29.00 -28.84
N SER A 76 -13.53 29.34 -29.66
CA SER A 76 -13.70 28.72 -30.98
C SER A 76 -14.02 29.77 -32.04
N ALA A 77 -13.19 29.85 -33.07
CA ALA A 77 -13.33 30.73 -34.24
C ALA A 77 -14.09 30.07 -35.42
N LEU A 78 -14.96 29.07 -35.18
CA LEU A 78 -15.64 28.29 -36.24
C LEU A 78 -17.17 28.48 -36.26
N PRO A 79 -17.84 28.22 -37.40
CA PRO A 79 -19.30 28.32 -37.55
C PRO A 79 -20.08 27.45 -36.55
N ARG A 80 -21.22 28.00 -36.06
CA ARG A 80 -22.02 27.51 -34.92
C ARG A 80 -22.41 26.00 -34.93
N PRO A 81 -22.78 25.34 -36.05
CA PRO A 81 -23.23 23.94 -36.01
C PRO A 81 -22.09 22.91 -35.87
N VAL A 82 -20.85 23.25 -36.23
CA VAL A 82 -19.70 22.34 -36.05
C VAL A 82 -19.00 22.60 -34.71
N ALA A 83 -19.16 23.82 -34.17
CA ALA A 83 -18.56 24.23 -32.91
C ALA A 83 -19.15 23.50 -31.68
N TRP A 84 -20.45 23.17 -31.66
CA TRP A 84 -21.06 22.49 -30.50
C TRP A 84 -20.66 21.02 -30.39
N LEU A 85 -20.64 20.28 -31.51
CA LEU A 85 -20.15 18.91 -31.59
C LEU A 85 -18.69 18.81 -31.14
N ARG A 86 -17.82 19.69 -31.63
CA ARG A 86 -16.40 19.72 -31.24
C ARG A 86 -16.20 20.07 -29.77
N ARG A 87 -17.01 20.98 -29.21
CA ARG A 87 -17.02 21.27 -27.75
C ARG A 87 -17.48 20.08 -26.93
N LEU A 88 -18.49 19.34 -27.41
CA LEU A 88 -18.97 18.13 -26.76
C LEU A 88 -17.88 17.04 -26.78
N VAL A 89 -17.23 16.83 -27.92
CA VAL A 89 -16.09 15.89 -28.07
C VAL A 89 -14.94 16.27 -27.14
N LEU A 90 -14.54 17.55 -27.08
CA LEU A 90 -13.48 18.00 -26.18
C LEU A 90 -13.87 17.81 -24.70
N ARG A 91 -15.12 18.09 -24.32
CA ARG A 91 -15.62 17.86 -22.95
C ARG A 91 -15.64 16.38 -22.60
N MET A 92 -16.13 15.52 -23.49
CA MET A 92 -16.13 14.06 -23.31
C MET A 92 -14.71 13.50 -23.22
N LEU A 93 -13.78 13.98 -24.05
CA LEU A 93 -12.37 13.61 -24.00
C LEU A 93 -11.72 14.06 -22.69
N THR A 94 -11.99 15.27 -22.22
CA THR A 94 -11.46 15.80 -20.96
C THR A 94 -12.01 15.03 -19.75
N ALA A 95 -13.30 14.67 -19.78
CA ALA A 95 -13.95 13.83 -18.77
C ALA A 95 -13.39 12.40 -18.78
N LEU A 96 -13.22 11.80 -19.96
CA LEU A 96 -12.58 10.49 -20.12
C LEU A 96 -11.16 10.50 -19.55
N LEU A 97 -10.37 11.52 -19.87
CA LEU A 97 -9.00 11.65 -19.38
C LEU A 97 -8.95 11.80 -17.85
N HIS A 98 -9.92 12.51 -17.24
CA HIS A 98 -10.05 12.62 -15.79
C HIS A 98 -10.35 11.29 -15.09
N VAL A 99 -11.01 10.35 -15.76
CA VAL A 99 -11.27 9.00 -15.23
C VAL A 99 -10.09 8.08 -15.49
N VAL A 100 -9.51 8.12 -16.70
CA VAL A 100 -8.39 7.26 -17.10
C VAL A 100 -7.12 7.62 -16.32
N HIS A 101 -6.88 8.90 -16.01
CA HIS A 101 -5.67 9.35 -15.30
C HIS A 101 -5.48 8.70 -13.92
N PRO A 102 -6.45 8.74 -12.99
CA PRO A 102 -6.31 8.08 -11.69
C PRO A 102 -6.27 6.54 -11.79
N VAL A 103 -6.97 5.93 -12.77
CA VAL A 103 -6.89 4.49 -13.02
C VAL A 103 -5.49 4.09 -13.49
N ALA A 104 -4.92 4.82 -14.45
CA ALA A 104 -3.56 4.59 -14.93
C ALA A 104 -2.53 4.79 -13.81
N ARG A 105 -2.71 5.82 -12.97
CA ARG A 105 -1.85 6.06 -11.80
C ARG A 105 -1.95 4.94 -10.76
N LEU A 106 -3.15 4.44 -10.52
CA LEU A 106 -3.39 3.33 -9.59
C LEU A 106 -2.79 2.02 -10.13
N CYS A 107 -2.99 1.70 -11.41
CA CYS A 107 -2.35 0.56 -12.07
C CYS A 107 -0.82 0.66 -11.99
N GLY A 108 -0.26 1.85 -12.22
CA GLY A 108 1.17 2.12 -12.05
C GLY A 108 1.65 1.88 -10.62
N ARG A 109 0.90 2.33 -9.60
CA ARG A 109 1.23 2.06 -8.19
C ARG A 109 1.16 0.57 -7.85
N LEU A 110 0.09 -0.11 -8.26
CA LEU A 110 -0.06 -1.55 -7.98
C LEU A 110 1.00 -2.41 -8.67
N GLN A 111 1.45 -2.00 -9.86
CA GLN A 111 2.56 -2.64 -10.58
C GLN A 111 3.92 -2.32 -9.93
N GLY A 112 4.12 -1.08 -9.45
CA GLY A 112 5.36 -0.65 -8.80
C GLY A 112 5.54 -1.16 -7.36
N ASP A 113 4.44 -1.35 -6.61
CA ASP A 113 4.46 -1.83 -5.22
C ASP A 113 4.57 -3.36 -5.13
N SER A 114 4.38 -4.06 -6.26
CA SER A 114 4.60 -5.49 -6.32
C SER A 114 6.11 -5.74 -6.33
N CYS A 115 6.68 -6.21 -5.20
CA CYS A 115 8.09 -6.63 -5.11
C CYS A 115 8.48 -7.33 -6.42
N PRO A 116 9.43 -6.77 -7.21
CA PRO A 116 9.72 -7.27 -8.54
C PRO A 116 9.96 -8.75 -8.44
N ARG A 117 9.19 -9.52 -9.22
CA ARG A 117 9.01 -10.97 -9.13
C ARG A 117 10.35 -11.67 -8.86
N GLN A 118 10.65 -11.87 -7.57
CA GLN A 118 11.95 -12.36 -7.13
C GLN A 118 12.05 -13.84 -7.44
N ARG A 119 12.66 -14.11 -8.58
CA ARG A 119 12.98 -15.46 -9.04
C ARG A 119 14.16 -16.08 -8.26
N GLN A 120 14.73 -15.35 -7.29
CA GLN A 120 15.98 -15.70 -6.61
C GLN A 120 15.88 -15.87 -5.09
N VAL A 121 14.84 -15.36 -4.43
CA VAL A 121 14.70 -15.49 -2.96
C VAL A 121 13.61 -16.49 -2.65
N ARG A 122 13.98 -17.60 -1.98
CA ARG A 122 13.02 -18.60 -1.54
C ARG A 122 12.15 -17.98 -0.43
N PRO A 123 10.81 -18.04 -0.54
CA PRO A 123 9.93 -17.57 0.53
C PRO A 123 10.26 -18.34 1.81
N ARG A 124 10.56 -17.62 2.90
CA ARG A 124 10.81 -18.20 4.23
C ARG A 124 9.62 -18.01 5.13
N PHE A 125 9.50 -18.84 6.15
CA PHE A 125 8.38 -18.69 7.09
C PHE A 125 8.43 -17.28 7.71
N PRO A 126 7.33 -16.51 7.73
CA PRO A 126 7.34 -15.13 8.21
C PRO A 126 7.45 -15.12 9.73
N MET A 127 8.66 -15.33 10.24
CA MET A 127 8.99 -15.36 11.66
C MET A 127 9.94 -14.23 12.01
N PRO A 128 9.84 -13.71 13.24
CA PRO A 128 10.87 -12.84 13.77
C PRO A 128 12.22 -13.56 13.80
N GLY A 129 13.28 -12.83 13.45
CA GLY A 129 14.64 -13.34 13.48
C GLY A 129 15.60 -12.30 14.03
N SER A 130 16.78 -12.76 14.42
CA SER A 130 17.86 -11.89 14.86
C SER A 130 19.22 -12.52 14.55
N VAL A 131 20.18 -11.67 14.20
CA VAL A 131 21.59 -12.06 14.08
C VAL A 131 22.44 -11.08 14.89
N ALA A 132 23.50 -11.60 15.49
CA ALA A 132 24.52 -10.81 16.16
C ALA A 132 25.88 -11.15 15.55
N ARG A 133 26.68 -10.13 15.26
CA ARG A 133 27.98 -10.29 14.59
C ARG A 133 29.01 -9.39 15.22
N TRP A 134 30.22 -9.92 15.36
CA TRP A 134 31.40 -9.15 15.67
C TRP A 134 32.07 -8.70 14.37
N THR A 135 32.52 -7.46 14.31
CA THR A 135 33.24 -6.93 13.15
C THR A 135 34.41 -6.09 13.63
N GLU A 136 35.56 -6.29 13.00
CA GLU A 136 36.80 -5.54 13.29
C GLU A 136 36.87 -4.22 12.50
N ARG A 137 35.90 -3.99 11.59
CA ARG A 137 35.78 -2.73 10.84
C ARG A 137 34.75 -1.83 11.52
N GLY A 138 35.27 -0.79 12.16
CA GLY A 138 34.47 0.25 12.76
C GLY A 138 33.86 1.17 11.72
N ASP A 139 32.54 1.12 11.57
CA ASP A 139 31.77 2.06 10.75
C ASP A 139 30.81 2.87 11.62
N ALA A 140 30.54 4.12 11.23
CA ALA A 140 29.49 4.88 11.90
C ALA A 140 28.15 4.10 11.80
N PRO A 141 27.35 4.00 12.88
CA PRO A 141 26.10 3.23 12.88
C PRO A 141 25.15 3.59 11.71
N ASP A 142 25.02 4.89 11.40
CA ASP A 142 24.23 5.35 10.25
C ASP A 142 24.83 4.99 8.88
N ALA A 143 26.17 4.88 8.77
CA ALA A 143 26.82 4.45 7.54
C ALA A 143 26.54 2.96 7.28
N ARG A 144 26.62 2.13 8.31
CA ARG A 144 26.28 0.71 8.23
C ARG A 144 24.81 0.50 7.86
N LEU A 145 23.90 1.26 8.48
CA LEU A 145 22.48 1.19 8.14
C LEU A 145 22.22 1.63 6.68
N ARG A 146 22.89 2.69 6.21
CA ARG A 146 22.82 3.10 4.79
C ARG A 146 23.34 2.03 3.85
N HIS A 147 24.38 1.29 4.24
CA HIS A 147 24.90 0.20 3.42
C HIS A 147 23.87 -0.93 3.29
N VAL A 148 23.22 -1.35 4.38
CA VAL A 148 22.12 -2.32 4.34
C VAL A 148 20.94 -1.80 3.49
N GLU A 149 20.58 -0.53 3.65
CA GLU A 149 19.53 0.10 2.84
C GLU A 149 19.88 0.07 1.33
N GLN A 150 21.13 0.34 0.97
CA GLN A 150 21.61 0.27 -0.41
C GLN A 150 21.62 -1.17 -0.95
N THR A 151 22.06 -2.15 -0.16
CA THR A 151 22.00 -3.57 -0.54
C THR A 151 20.56 -3.99 -0.81
N LEU A 152 19.63 -3.65 0.08
CA LEU A 152 18.20 -3.96 -0.10
C LEU A 152 17.61 -3.29 -1.35
N ARG A 153 17.96 -2.02 -1.61
CA ARG A 153 17.55 -1.31 -2.84
C ARG A 153 18.20 -1.90 -4.10
N GLY A 154 19.43 -2.41 -4.00
CA GLY A 154 20.12 -3.14 -5.06
C GLY A 154 19.36 -4.40 -5.49
N HIS A 155 18.65 -5.04 -4.56
CA HIS A 155 17.73 -6.15 -4.83
C HIS A 155 16.39 -5.71 -5.46
N GLY A 156 16.23 -4.41 -5.78
CA GLY A 156 15.04 -3.85 -6.41
C GLY A 156 13.84 -3.74 -5.46
N VAL A 157 14.04 -3.87 -4.16
CA VAL A 157 12.95 -3.88 -3.18
C VAL A 157 12.70 -2.47 -2.65
N PRO A 158 11.43 -2.02 -2.57
CA PRO A 158 11.12 -0.75 -1.92
C PRO A 158 11.44 -0.83 -0.41
N VAL A 159 12.34 0.06 0.02
CA VAL A 159 12.76 0.21 1.41
C VAL A 159 12.35 1.58 1.91
N ARG A 160 11.68 1.61 3.05
CA ARG A 160 11.32 2.82 3.79
C ARG A 160 12.20 2.94 5.02
N ARG A 161 12.79 4.12 5.24
CA ARG A 161 13.55 4.40 6.46
C ARG A 161 12.61 4.85 7.58
N GLY A 162 12.86 4.36 8.79
CA GLY A 162 12.17 4.75 10.01
C GLY A 162 12.35 6.22 10.30
N GLY A 163 11.28 6.86 10.78
CA GLY A 163 11.36 8.18 11.35
C GLY A 163 12.11 8.17 12.68
N ASP A 164 12.35 9.35 13.22
CA ASP A 164 13.20 9.50 14.40
C ASP A 164 12.63 8.81 15.66
N TRP A 165 11.31 8.62 15.71
CA TRP A 165 10.55 8.03 16.81
C TRP A 165 10.05 6.60 16.52
N ASP A 166 10.31 6.10 15.31
CA ASP A 166 9.89 4.76 14.93
C ASP A 166 10.75 3.71 15.64
N GLN A 167 10.13 2.70 16.26
CA GLN A 167 10.82 1.60 16.96
C GLN A 167 11.50 0.59 16.00
N TRP A 168 11.87 1.05 14.81
CA TRP A 168 12.44 0.25 13.71
C TRP A 168 13.21 1.19 12.78
N ASP A 169 14.26 0.68 12.13
CA ASP A 169 15.15 1.49 11.30
C ASP A 169 14.81 1.41 9.81
N LEU A 170 14.47 0.22 9.32
CA LEU A 170 14.12 -0.02 7.92
C LEU A 170 12.84 -0.87 7.84
N GLU A 171 11.96 -0.54 6.90
CA GLU A 171 10.77 -1.32 6.56
C GLU A 171 10.87 -1.70 5.10
N VAL A 172 10.81 -3.00 4.84
CA VAL A 172 10.89 -3.62 3.53
C VAL A 172 9.46 -4.01 3.14
N THR A 173 8.95 -3.47 2.05
CA THR A 173 7.61 -3.79 1.57
C THR A 173 7.69 -4.70 0.35
N CYS A 174 6.85 -5.74 0.32
CA CYS A 174 6.72 -6.63 -0.84
C CYS A 174 5.28 -6.70 -1.34
N GLY A 175 4.64 -5.53 -1.41
CA GLY A 175 3.24 -5.36 -1.72
C GLY A 175 2.58 -4.38 -0.75
N THR A 176 1.25 -4.36 -0.79
CA THR A 176 0.42 -3.46 0.02
C THR A 176 -0.13 -4.10 1.30
N LEU A 177 -0.04 -5.44 1.41
CA LEU A 177 -0.68 -6.21 2.48
C LEU A 177 0.29 -6.57 3.61
N GLY A 178 1.52 -6.93 3.25
CA GLY A 178 2.55 -7.38 4.17
C GLY A 178 3.89 -6.69 3.95
N ALA A 179 4.60 -6.48 5.05
CA ALA A 179 5.93 -5.89 5.12
C ALA A 179 6.79 -6.62 6.15
N ALA A 180 8.07 -6.29 6.22
CA ALA A 180 8.94 -6.70 7.32
C ALA A 180 9.74 -5.49 7.81
N ARG A 181 9.87 -5.37 9.12
CA ARG A 181 10.65 -4.31 9.77
C ARG A 181 11.94 -4.88 10.29
N LEU A 182 12.98 -4.06 10.27
CA LEU A 182 14.31 -4.35 10.76
C LEU A 182 14.77 -3.22 11.68
N ILE A 183 15.43 -3.59 12.76
CA ILE A 183 16.17 -2.70 13.65
C ILE A 183 17.61 -3.18 13.76
N MET A 184 18.55 -2.23 13.77
CA MET A 184 19.98 -2.47 13.89
C MET A 184 20.53 -1.69 15.09
N ALA A 185 21.20 -2.40 15.98
CA ALA A 185 22.01 -1.83 17.04
C ALA A 185 23.49 -2.10 16.74
N VAL A 186 24.33 -1.08 16.97
CA VAL A 186 25.79 -1.18 16.81
C VAL A 186 26.41 -0.70 18.11
N GLU A 187 27.17 -1.59 18.77
CA GLU A 187 27.89 -1.31 20.01
C GLU A 187 29.39 -1.24 19.70
N ASP A 188 30.01 -0.09 19.95
CA ASP A 188 31.46 0.08 19.80
C ASP A 188 32.18 -0.48 21.03
N HIS A 189 33.10 -1.42 20.81
CA HIS A 189 33.87 -2.10 21.85
C HIS A 189 35.33 -1.62 21.90
N GLY A 190 35.65 -0.53 21.19
CA GLY A 190 37.01 0.00 21.12
C GLY A 190 37.90 -0.76 20.13
N SER A 191 39.08 -0.21 19.84
CA SER A 191 40.05 -0.75 18.86
C SER A 191 39.48 -1.02 17.46
N GLY A 192 38.44 -0.30 17.04
CA GLY A 192 37.74 -0.52 15.76
C GLY A 192 36.78 -1.70 15.77
N ASN A 193 36.68 -2.43 16.87
CA ASN A 193 35.77 -3.56 17.01
C ASN A 193 34.35 -3.08 17.32
N GLN A 194 33.39 -3.60 16.56
CA GLN A 194 31.99 -3.33 16.76
C GLN A 194 31.22 -4.64 16.88
N PHE A 195 30.19 -4.59 17.73
CA PHE A 195 29.21 -5.64 17.84
C PHE A 195 27.90 -5.16 17.21
N VAL A 196 27.50 -5.80 16.13
CA VAL A 196 26.32 -5.44 15.35
C VAL A 196 25.22 -6.45 15.61
N ARG A 197 24.08 -5.97 16.10
CA ARG A 197 22.87 -6.76 16.31
C ARG A 197 21.79 -6.30 15.37
N VAL A 198 21.23 -7.22 14.61
CA VAL A 198 20.12 -6.95 13.70
C VAL A 198 18.97 -7.84 14.09
N ARG A 199 17.77 -7.26 14.23
CA ARG A 199 16.53 -7.99 14.51
C ARG A 199 15.49 -7.59 13.48
N TRP A 200 14.72 -8.55 12.99
CA TRP A 200 13.60 -8.31 12.07
C TRP A 200 12.33 -9.03 12.52
N TRP A 201 11.18 -8.52 12.08
CA TRP A 201 9.89 -9.15 12.28
C TRP A 201 8.91 -8.79 11.16
N PRO A 202 8.00 -9.70 10.79
CA PRO A 202 6.95 -9.40 9.82
C PRO A 202 5.93 -8.43 10.41
N THR A 203 5.37 -7.56 9.58
CA THR A 203 4.28 -6.66 9.93
C THR A 203 3.20 -6.71 8.85
N VAL A 204 1.95 -6.82 9.28
CA VAL A 204 0.78 -6.71 8.40
C VAL A 204 0.23 -5.30 8.45
N SER A 205 -0.20 -4.77 7.31
CA SER A 205 -0.81 -3.44 7.26
C SER A 205 -2.17 -3.42 7.96
N ALA A 206 -2.51 -2.31 8.60
CA ALA A 206 -3.80 -2.15 9.27
C ALA A 206 -4.97 -2.33 8.30
N THR A 207 -4.80 -1.89 7.04
CA THR A 207 -5.78 -2.08 5.97
C THR A 207 -6.04 -3.56 5.69
N THR A 208 -5.02 -4.41 5.73
CA THR A 208 -5.17 -5.87 5.57
C THR A 208 -5.96 -6.48 6.72
N LEU A 209 -5.65 -6.09 7.96
CA LEU A 209 -6.37 -6.58 9.14
C LEU A 209 -7.85 -6.18 9.09
N VAL A 210 -8.14 -4.93 8.75
CA VAL A 210 -9.53 -4.44 8.59
C VAL A 210 -10.24 -5.19 7.46
N LEU A 211 -9.59 -5.38 6.31
CA LEU A 211 -10.17 -6.10 5.18
C LEU A 211 -10.44 -7.58 5.53
N ALA A 212 -9.50 -8.26 6.17
CA ALA A 212 -9.66 -9.66 6.58
C ALA A 212 -10.75 -9.80 7.66
N ALA A 213 -10.77 -8.92 8.66
CA ALA A 213 -11.76 -8.95 9.72
C ALA A 213 -13.18 -8.66 9.20
N THR A 214 -13.34 -7.67 8.34
CA THR A 214 -14.64 -7.31 7.74
C THR A 214 -15.17 -8.42 6.84
N THR A 215 -14.33 -8.98 5.95
CA THR A 215 -14.72 -10.10 5.08
C THR A 215 -15.04 -11.37 5.86
N ALA A 216 -14.27 -11.69 6.91
CA ALA A 216 -14.56 -12.80 7.81
C ALA A 216 -15.88 -12.60 8.58
N SER A 217 -16.12 -11.40 9.11
CA SER A 217 -17.35 -11.07 9.83
C SER A 217 -18.58 -11.18 8.93
N LEU A 218 -18.48 -10.70 7.69
CA LEU A 218 -19.55 -10.84 6.69
C LEU A 218 -19.77 -12.30 6.28
N SER A 219 -18.70 -13.11 6.19
CA SER A 219 -18.79 -14.54 5.91
C SER A 219 -19.57 -15.27 7.00
N LEU A 220 -19.26 -14.98 8.28
CA LEU A 220 -19.97 -15.56 9.42
C LEU A 220 -21.44 -15.13 9.46
N ALA A 221 -21.72 -13.84 9.27
CA ALA A 221 -23.09 -13.32 9.25
C ALA A 221 -23.93 -13.96 8.13
N ALA A 222 -23.37 -14.07 6.91
CA ALA A 222 -24.02 -14.76 5.80
C ALA A 222 -24.28 -16.25 6.11
N GLY A 223 -23.39 -16.89 6.86
CA GLY A 223 -23.53 -18.27 7.31
C GLY A 223 -24.71 -18.45 8.27
N PHE A 224 -24.87 -17.55 9.25
CA PHE A 224 -25.98 -17.56 10.20
C PHE A 224 -27.34 -17.32 9.54
N ASP A 225 -27.38 -16.45 8.53
CA ASP A 225 -28.60 -16.14 7.77
C ASP A 225 -28.96 -17.19 6.70
N GLY A 226 -28.22 -18.31 6.62
CA GLY A 226 -28.46 -19.39 5.66
C GLY A 226 -27.93 -19.12 4.24
N GLY A 227 -27.27 -17.99 4.00
CA GLY A 227 -26.64 -17.59 2.73
C GLY A 227 -25.31 -18.31 2.47
N ARG A 228 -25.31 -19.65 2.46
CA ARG A 228 -24.08 -20.48 2.40
C ARG A 228 -23.16 -20.14 1.23
N SER A 229 -23.73 -19.80 0.07
CA SER A 229 -22.97 -19.43 -1.13
C SER A 229 -22.19 -18.13 -0.93
N ALA A 230 -22.83 -17.10 -0.37
CA ALA A 230 -22.18 -15.83 -0.04
C ALA A 230 -21.14 -16.01 1.08
N ALA A 231 -21.47 -16.82 2.09
CA ALA A 231 -20.54 -17.16 3.17
C ALA A 231 -19.26 -17.82 2.64
N ALA A 232 -19.39 -18.81 1.74
CA ALA A 232 -18.26 -19.49 1.12
C ALA A 232 -17.38 -18.53 0.29
N ILE A 233 -17.99 -17.68 -0.55
CA ILE A 233 -17.25 -16.70 -1.37
C ILE A 233 -16.47 -15.72 -0.48
N LEU A 234 -17.13 -15.15 0.53
CA LEU A 234 -16.49 -14.21 1.46
C LEU A 234 -15.40 -14.89 2.30
N GLY A 235 -15.62 -16.15 2.70
CA GLY A 235 -14.64 -16.94 3.44
C GLY A 235 -13.39 -17.23 2.60
N ILE A 236 -13.57 -17.63 1.33
CA ILE A 236 -12.46 -17.82 0.38
C ILE A 236 -11.71 -16.49 0.15
N ALA A 237 -12.43 -15.38 0.00
CA ALA A 237 -11.81 -14.07 -0.16
C ALA A 237 -10.98 -13.67 1.08
N ALA A 238 -11.50 -13.87 2.29
CA ALA A 238 -10.79 -13.59 3.54
C ALA A 238 -9.52 -14.46 3.65
N ALA A 239 -9.63 -15.76 3.37
CA ALA A 239 -8.50 -16.69 3.36
C ALA A 239 -7.45 -16.27 2.32
N TRP A 240 -7.87 -15.88 1.12
CA TRP A 240 -6.97 -15.41 0.07
C TRP A 240 -6.20 -14.16 0.48
N VAL A 241 -6.85 -13.17 1.11
CA VAL A 241 -6.18 -11.97 1.65
C VAL A 241 -5.11 -12.35 2.67
N MET A 242 -5.43 -13.26 3.60
CA MET A 242 -4.48 -13.72 4.62
C MET A 242 -3.30 -14.46 4.01
N VAL A 243 -3.53 -15.39 3.08
CA VAL A 243 -2.46 -16.11 2.38
C VAL A 243 -1.55 -15.14 1.61
N ARG A 244 -2.14 -14.14 0.93
CA ARG A 244 -1.36 -13.11 0.23
C ARG A 244 -0.55 -12.26 1.20
N ALA A 245 -1.10 -11.87 2.34
CA ALA A 245 -0.38 -11.13 3.36
C ALA A 245 0.80 -11.95 3.92
N CYS A 246 0.57 -13.22 4.25
CA CYS A 246 1.63 -14.14 4.69
C CYS A 246 2.73 -14.28 3.63
N TRP A 247 2.38 -14.41 2.35
CA TRP A 247 3.34 -14.48 1.25
C TRP A 247 4.19 -13.20 1.13
N GLN A 248 3.56 -12.03 1.25
CA GLN A 248 4.27 -10.75 1.19
C GLN A 248 5.22 -10.56 2.37
N CYS A 249 4.79 -10.93 3.59
CA CYS A 249 5.66 -10.94 4.77
C CYS A 249 6.82 -11.93 4.60
N SER A 250 6.55 -13.13 4.09
CA SER A 250 7.54 -14.17 3.82
C SER A 250 8.61 -13.70 2.84
N ALA A 251 8.20 -13.04 1.75
CA ALA A 251 9.11 -12.47 0.78
C ALA A 251 9.96 -11.35 1.40
N ALA A 252 9.33 -10.43 2.14
CA ALA A 252 10.04 -9.32 2.79
C ALA A 252 11.10 -9.82 3.80
N VAL A 253 10.76 -10.84 4.61
CA VAL A 253 11.71 -11.48 5.53
C VAL A 253 12.85 -12.17 4.77
N GLY A 254 12.56 -12.92 3.70
CA GLY A 254 13.58 -13.59 2.92
C GLY A 254 14.62 -12.63 2.32
N VAL A 255 14.19 -11.45 1.88
CA VAL A 255 15.09 -10.41 1.35
C VAL A 255 15.96 -9.80 2.45
N ILE A 256 15.38 -9.53 3.61
CA ILE A 256 16.14 -9.01 4.76
C ILE A 256 17.23 -10.02 5.14
N GLU A 257 16.88 -11.29 5.26
CA GLU A 257 17.83 -12.33 5.63
C GLU A 257 18.95 -12.49 4.59
N LEU A 258 18.63 -12.39 3.30
CA LEU A 258 19.63 -12.39 2.24
C LEU A 258 20.57 -11.19 2.34
N ALA A 259 20.01 -9.97 2.48
CA ALA A 259 20.80 -8.74 2.55
C ALA A 259 21.68 -8.68 3.81
N VAL A 260 21.23 -9.29 4.91
CA VAL A 260 22.03 -9.42 6.13
C VAL A 260 23.10 -10.52 5.94
N SER A 261 22.82 -11.62 5.24
CA SER A 261 23.85 -12.64 4.92
C SER A 261 24.93 -12.14 3.97
N ASP A 262 24.61 -11.26 3.02
CA ASP A 262 25.53 -10.75 2.00
C ASP A 262 26.58 -9.76 2.55
N GLN A 263 26.46 -9.36 3.82
CA GLN A 263 27.47 -8.55 4.52
C GLN A 263 28.56 -9.40 5.20
N GLU A 264 28.69 -10.66 4.81
CA GLU A 264 29.81 -11.55 5.15
C GLU A 264 30.99 -11.34 4.17
#